data_AF-G1KPA6-F1
#
_entry.id   AF-G1KPA6-F1
#
_cell.length_a   1.000
_cell.length_b   1.000
_cell.length_c   1.000
_cell.angle_alpha   90.00
_cell.angle_beta   90.00
_cell.angle_gamma   90.00
#
_symmetry.space_group_name_H-M   'P 1'
#
loop_
_entity.id
_entity.type
_entity.pdbx_description
1 polymer ?
#
loop_
_entity_poly.entity_id
_entity_poly.type
_entity_poly.pdbx_seq_one_letter_code
_entity_poly.pdbx_strand_id
1 'polypeptide(L)'
;MEMKHEDRSSPVDQATLEREIKNSFQQRYGLDPKHIHVEYKDPYIFIDLKQNASEKSFGDVDIADVAYYFEKDVKEDPMISGGRLDIPIAGQTLKLKDAVIYYVDEKPPEFSMKGLTAGVIAVIVVVVLAIVAGILVLFFTRRKRGKYEKAEIKELNEIPRERNS
;
A
#
# COMPACT_ATOMS: atom_id res chain seq x y z
N MET A 1 7.92 7.38 7.15
CA MET A 1 8.25 8.01 5.85
C MET A 1 9.26 7.13 5.15
N GLU A 2 9.16 6.96 3.84
CA GLU A 2 10.09 6.15 3.04
C GLU A 2 10.72 7.02 1.95
N MET A 3 12.02 6.86 1.73
CA MET A 3 12.76 7.57 0.68
C MET A 3 13.97 6.76 0.24
N LYS A 4 14.54 7.11 -0.91
CA LYS A 4 15.74 6.50 -1.44
C LYS A 4 16.84 7.55 -1.57
N HIS A 5 18.08 7.19 -1.24
CA HIS A 5 19.22 8.05 -1.59
C HIS A 5 19.70 7.78 -3.02
N GLU A 6 20.31 8.78 -3.65
CA GLU A 6 21.02 8.58 -4.92
C GLU A 6 22.27 7.69 -4.75
N ASP A 7 22.75 7.14 -5.88
CA ASP A 7 23.97 6.35 -5.88
C ASP A 7 25.15 7.19 -5.38
N ARG A 8 25.96 6.60 -4.51
CA ARG A 8 27.08 7.29 -3.84
C ARG A 8 28.28 6.37 -3.71
N SER A 9 29.47 6.96 -3.71
CA SER A 9 30.74 6.24 -3.60
C SER A 9 31.15 5.93 -2.16
N SER A 10 30.63 6.71 -1.20
CA SER A 10 30.91 6.54 0.22
C SER A 10 29.82 5.69 0.90
N PRO A 11 30.18 4.74 1.77
CA PRO A 11 29.20 3.92 2.48
C PRO A 11 28.39 4.79 3.46
N VAL A 12 27.13 4.41 3.68
CA VAL A 12 26.26 5.01 4.69
C VAL A 12 26.29 4.13 5.94
N ASP A 13 26.78 4.70 7.03
CA ASP A 13 26.68 4.08 8.35
C ASP A 13 25.34 4.45 9.00
N GLN A 14 24.63 3.46 9.53
CA GLN A 14 23.29 3.63 10.13
C GLN A 14 23.30 4.60 11.32
N ALA A 15 24.28 4.49 12.22
CA ALA A 15 24.34 5.33 13.42
C ALA A 15 24.64 6.79 13.05
N THR A 16 25.55 6.99 12.10
CA THR A 16 25.85 8.31 11.53
C THR A 16 24.62 8.88 10.83
N LEU A 17 23.95 8.10 9.98
CA LEU A 17 22.75 8.53 9.28
C LEU A 17 21.66 9.00 10.23
N GLU A 18 21.35 8.20 11.26
CA GLU A 18 20.34 8.55 12.25
C GLU A 18 20.69 9.85 12.98
N ARG A 19 21.95 10.04 13.36
CA ARG A 19 22.41 11.26 14.03
C ARG A 19 22.27 12.48 13.13
N GLU A 20 22.74 12.40 11.88
CA GLU A 20 22.71 13.55 10.96
C GLU A 20 21.28 13.91 10.55
N ILE A 21 20.40 12.92 10.34
CA ILE A 21 18.97 13.19 10.11
C ILE A 21 18.35 13.89 11.32
N LYS A 22 18.60 13.41 12.54
CA LYS A 22 18.11 14.05 13.78
C LYS A 22 18.57 15.50 13.88
N ASN A 23 19.86 15.76 13.63
CA ASN A 23 20.43 17.09 13.65
C ASN A 23 19.80 18.00 12.60
N SER A 24 19.70 17.55 11.35
CA SER A 24 19.10 18.33 10.26
C SER A 24 17.63 18.63 10.52
N PHE A 25 16.86 17.68 11.07
CA PHE A 25 15.45 17.90 11.40
C PHE A 25 15.28 18.90 12.55
N GLN A 26 16.11 18.81 13.58
CA GLN A 26 16.09 19.77 14.69
C GLN A 26 16.46 21.17 14.22
N GLN A 27 17.50 21.31 13.39
CA GLN A 27 17.97 22.60 12.92
C GLN A 27 17.00 23.25 11.91
N ARG A 28 16.46 22.46 10.98
CA ARG A 28 15.65 22.97 9.88
C ARG A 28 14.17 23.09 10.22
N TYR A 29 13.63 22.13 10.97
CA TYR A 29 12.20 22.06 11.28
C TYR A 29 11.89 22.30 12.76
N GLY A 30 12.90 22.41 13.63
CA GLY A 30 12.69 22.59 15.07
C GLY A 30 12.14 21.35 15.79
N LEU A 31 12.12 20.18 15.13
CA LEU A 31 11.58 18.96 15.72
C LEU A 31 12.57 18.38 16.74
N ASP A 32 12.08 18.07 17.94
CA ASP A 32 12.88 17.41 18.98
C ASP A 32 13.37 16.02 18.49
N PRO A 33 14.69 15.74 18.51
CA PRO A 33 15.26 14.46 18.07
C PRO A 33 14.65 13.21 18.71
N LYS A 34 14.03 13.33 19.89
CA LYS A 34 13.37 12.19 20.57
C LYS A 34 12.19 11.63 19.77
N HIS A 35 11.58 12.46 18.92
CA HIS A 35 10.42 12.08 18.10
C HIS A 35 10.82 11.41 16.78
N ILE A 36 12.12 11.20 16.54
CA ILE A 36 12.66 10.75 15.26
C ILE A 36 13.34 9.40 15.46
N HIS A 37 12.96 8.42 14.66
CA HIS A 37 13.67 7.16 14.52
C HIS A 37 14.00 6.90 13.05
N VAL A 38 15.16 6.31 12.78
CA VAL A 38 15.65 6.09 11.42
C VAL A 38 16.05 4.63 11.28
N GLU A 39 15.61 3.98 10.21
CA GLU A 39 16.07 2.66 9.79
C GLU A 39 16.66 2.75 8.36
N TYR A 40 17.83 2.16 8.16
CA TYR A 40 18.49 2.11 6.85
C TYR A 40 18.52 0.69 6.30
N LYS A 41 18.06 0.55 5.05
CA LYS A 41 18.14 -0.67 4.25
C LYS A 41 18.54 -0.27 2.83
N ASP A 42 19.84 -0.26 2.54
CA ASP A 42 20.39 0.25 1.28
C ASP A 42 19.55 -0.13 0.04
N PRO A 43 19.15 0.82 -0.81
CA PRO A 43 19.37 2.29 -0.75
C PRO A 43 18.23 3.07 -0.06
N TYR A 44 17.34 2.38 0.66
CA TYR A 44 16.16 2.92 1.30
C TYR A 44 16.44 3.42 2.72
N ILE A 45 15.81 4.55 3.05
CA ILE A 45 15.82 5.16 4.37
C ILE A 45 14.37 5.27 4.83
N PHE A 46 14.11 4.76 6.01
CA PHE A 46 12.82 4.84 6.67
C PHE A 46 12.96 5.79 7.86
N ILE A 47 12.12 6.82 7.92
CA ILE A 47 12.09 7.78 9.04
C ILE A 47 10.72 7.72 9.67
N ASP A 48 10.67 7.31 10.94
CA ASP A 48 9.46 7.30 11.74
C ASP A 48 9.44 8.53 12.64
N LEU A 49 8.37 9.33 12.48
CA LEU A 49 8.07 10.44 13.37
C LEU A 49 6.96 10.02 14.32
N LYS A 50 7.21 10.08 15.63
CA LYS A 50 6.23 9.70 16.65
C LYS A 50 6.18 10.74 17.76
N GLN A 51 5.00 11.34 17.92
CA GLN A 51 4.72 12.35 18.93
C GLN A 51 3.36 12.06 19.53
N ASN A 52 3.33 11.75 20.83
CA ASN A 52 2.06 11.52 21.52
C ASN A 52 1.41 12.87 21.86
N ALA A 53 0.08 12.96 21.84
CA ALA A 53 -0.62 14.21 22.16
C ALA A 53 -0.29 14.75 23.56
N SER A 54 0.01 13.86 24.51
CA SER A 54 0.42 14.21 25.88
C SER A 54 1.84 14.79 26.00
N GLU A 55 2.70 14.55 25.00
CA GLU A 55 4.08 15.03 24.99
C GLU A 55 4.21 16.42 24.35
N LYS A 56 3.16 16.87 23.64
CA LYS A 56 3.14 18.12 22.90
C LYS A 56 2.82 19.29 23.83
N SER A 57 3.76 20.22 23.94
CA SER A 57 3.58 21.48 24.67
C SER A 57 3.10 22.59 23.74
N PHE A 58 2.57 23.67 24.31
CA PHE A 58 2.20 24.86 23.54
C PHE A 58 3.45 25.46 22.88
N GLY A 59 3.45 25.52 21.53
CA GLY A 59 4.58 26.00 20.74
C GLY A 59 5.48 24.90 20.16
N ASP A 60 5.26 23.64 20.53
CA ASP A 60 5.98 22.52 19.92
C ASP A 60 5.54 22.30 18.46
N VAL A 61 6.50 21.96 17.63
CA VAL A 61 6.28 21.66 16.21
C VAL A 61 5.55 20.33 16.06
N ASP A 62 4.57 20.29 15.16
CA ASP A 62 3.81 19.08 14.83
C ASP A 62 4.57 18.19 13.85
N ILE A 63 4.57 16.88 14.09
CA ILE A 63 5.22 15.91 13.18
C ILE A 63 4.59 15.88 11.77
N ALA A 64 3.31 16.21 11.62
CA ALA A 64 2.67 16.28 10.31
C ALA A 64 3.16 17.50 9.51
N ASP A 65 3.34 18.64 10.17
CA ASP A 65 3.92 19.84 9.55
C ASP A 65 5.37 19.56 9.11
N VAL A 66 6.14 18.89 9.96
CA VAL A 66 7.53 18.49 9.64
C VAL A 66 7.54 17.55 8.43
N ALA A 67 6.68 16.54 8.39
CA ALA A 67 6.60 15.61 7.27
C ALA A 67 6.23 16.33 5.96
N TYR A 68 5.32 17.32 6.02
CA TYR A 68 4.93 18.14 4.89
C TYR A 68 6.09 19.00 4.36
N TYR A 69 6.80 19.73 5.23
CA TYR A 69 7.94 20.54 4.82
C TYR A 69 9.12 19.68 4.33
N PHE A 70 9.34 18.53 4.96
CA PHE A 70 10.33 17.56 4.52
C PHE A 70 10.03 17.04 3.10
N GLU A 71 8.79 16.64 2.83
CA GLU A 71 8.38 16.21 1.48
C GLU A 71 8.65 17.29 0.44
N LYS A 72 8.37 18.55 0.77
CA LYS A 72 8.66 19.71 -0.06
C LYS A 72 10.15 19.91 -0.33
N ASP A 73 10.98 19.76 0.69
CA ASP A 73 12.44 19.87 0.55
C ASP A 73 13.04 18.77 -0.33
N VAL A 74 12.55 17.52 -0.21
CA VAL A 74 13.02 16.40 -1.03
C VAL A 74 12.57 16.54 -2.49
N LYS A 75 11.38 17.09 -2.74
CA LYS A 75 10.84 17.33 -4.10
C LYS A 75 11.40 18.60 -4.76
N GLU A 76 12.48 19.16 -4.22
CA GLU A 76 13.16 20.38 -4.69
C GLU A 76 12.25 21.63 -4.78
N ASP A 77 11.19 21.70 -3.96
CA ASP A 77 10.29 22.86 -3.82
C ASP A 77 10.31 23.37 -2.35
N PRO A 78 11.48 23.78 -1.82
CA PRO A 78 11.63 24.13 -0.42
C PRO A 78 10.85 25.41 -0.08
N MET A 79 9.96 25.33 0.90
CA MET A 79 9.16 26.48 1.36
C MET A 79 9.84 27.24 2.51
N ILE A 80 10.90 26.67 3.10
CA ILE A 80 11.66 27.26 4.21
C ILE A 80 12.82 28.09 3.62
N SER A 81 12.98 29.31 4.12
CA SER A 81 14.12 30.18 3.78
C SER A 81 15.43 29.56 4.29
N GLY A 82 16.49 29.58 3.47
CA GLY A 82 17.78 28.99 3.83
C GLY A 82 18.32 27.95 2.85
N GLY A 83 17.65 27.74 1.70
CA GLY A 83 18.12 26.86 0.64
C GLY A 83 17.64 25.42 0.78
N ARG A 84 18.30 24.48 0.09
CA ARG A 84 17.91 23.06 0.05
C ARG A 84 18.24 22.35 1.38
N LEU A 85 17.55 21.24 1.65
CA LEU A 85 17.88 20.36 2.76
C LEU A 85 19.30 19.78 2.56
N ASP A 86 20.12 19.88 3.59
CA ASP A 86 21.48 19.34 3.61
C ASP A 86 21.62 18.35 4.79
N ILE A 87 22.04 17.14 4.46
CA ILE A 87 22.29 16.05 5.41
C ILE A 87 23.69 15.52 5.10
N PRO A 88 24.74 15.97 5.82
CA PRO A 88 26.11 15.62 5.50
C PRO A 88 26.44 14.20 5.98
N ILE A 89 26.71 13.27 5.07
CA ILE A 89 27.13 11.90 5.39
C ILE A 89 28.51 11.65 4.81
N ALA A 90 29.49 11.39 5.68
CA ALA A 90 30.89 11.15 5.29
C ALA A 90 31.47 12.28 4.40
N GLY A 91 31.11 13.54 4.69
CA GLY A 91 31.60 14.71 3.95
C GLY A 91 30.91 14.98 2.60
N GLN A 92 29.85 14.23 2.27
CA GLN A 92 29.02 14.46 1.09
C GLN A 92 27.55 14.65 1.50
N THR A 93 26.87 15.60 0.88
CA THR A 93 25.42 15.79 1.08
C THR A 93 24.65 14.58 0.57
N LEU A 94 23.79 14.03 1.42
CA LEU A 94 22.88 12.95 1.08
C LEU A 94 21.76 13.48 0.18
N LYS A 95 21.78 13.10 -1.10
CA LYS A 95 20.70 13.41 -2.04
C LYS A 95 19.59 12.38 -1.91
N LEU A 96 18.38 12.86 -1.63
CA LEU A 96 17.19 12.06 -1.43
C LEU A 96 16.26 12.19 -2.65
N LYS A 97 15.56 11.11 -2.97
CA LYS A 97 14.53 11.05 -4.01
C LYS A 97 13.39 10.12 -3.61
N ASP A 98 12.31 10.18 -4.37
CA ASP A 98 11.17 9.25 -4.28
C ASP A 98 10.55 9.19 -2.87
N ALA A 99 10.43 10.33 -2.18
CA ALA A 99 9.86 10.39 -0.84
C ALA A 99 8.35 10.09 -0.83
N VAL A 100 7.94 9.17 0.04
CA VAL A 100 6.55 8.78 0.31
C VAL A 100 6.25 8.94 1.80
N ILE A 101 5.13 9.61 2.09
CA ILE A 101 4.68 9.90 3.46
C ILE A 101 3.46 9.04 3.79
N TYR A 102 3.53 8.32 4.90
CA TYR A 102 2.44 7.51 5.44
C TYR A 102 1.99 8.13 6.76
N TYR A 103 0.73 8.57 6.84
CA TYR A 103 0.13 9.10 8.06
C TYR A 103 -0.59 7.97 8.79
N VAL A 104 -0.34 7.86 10.09
CA VAL A 104 -0.94 6.85 10.96
C VAL A 104 -1.57 7.57 12.15
N ASP A 105 -2.90 7.54 12.22
CA ASP A 105 -3.66 8.09 13.34
C ASP A 105 -3.80 7.07 14.48
N GLU A 106 -3.96 7.55 15.71
CA GLU A 106 -4.24 6.70 16.88
C GLU A 106 -5.57 5.96 16.76
N LYS A 107 -6.55 6.60 16.12
CA LYS A 107 -7.87 6.01 15.86
C LYS A 107 -7.89 5.45 14.44
N PRO A 108 -8.44 4.24 14.24
CA PRO A 108 -8.60 3.70 12.90
C PRO A 108 -9.51 4.62 12.08
N PRO A 109 -9.24 4.80 10.77
CA PRO A 109 -10.06 5.64 9.92
C PRO A 109 -11.49 5.12 9.85
N GLU A 110 -12.46 6.03 10.04
CA GLU A 110 -13.87 5.72 9.84
C GLU A 110 -14.23 5.84 8.36
N PHE A 111 -14.13 4.73 7.63
CA PHE A 111 -14.56 4.69 6.24
C PHE A 111 -16.09 4.64 6.15
N SER A 112 -16.68 5.68 5.55
CA SER A 112 -18.11 5.70 5.31
C SER A 112 -18.47 4.89 4.06
N MET A 113 -19.41 3.96 4.18
CA MET A 113 -20.00 3.23 3.05
C MET A 113 -20.92 4.09 2.17
N LYS A 114 -20.97 5.41 2.35
CA LYS A 114 -21.75 6.36 1.52
C LYS A 114 -21.41 6.29 0.02
N GLY A 115 -20.26 5.73 -0.35
CA GLY A 115 -19.87 5.46 -1.74
C GLY A 115 -20.59 4.27 -2.41
N LEU A 116 -21.29 3.41 -1.66
CA LEU A 116 -22.20 2.39 -2.19
C LEU A 116 -23.49 3.08 -2.68
N THR A 117 -23.35 3.84 -3.76
CA THR A 117 -24.47 4.48 -4.42
C THR A 117 -25.41 3.43 -4.99
N ALA A 118 -26.68 3.80 -5.17
CA ALA A 118 -27.69 2.91 -5.74
C ALA A 118 -27.24 2.28 -7.08
N GLY A 119 -26.45 3.01 -7.88
CA GLY A 119 -25.88 2.51 -9.12
C GLY A 119 -24.90 1.34 -8.92
N VAL A 120 -23.96 1.45 -7.98
CA VAL A 120 -23.00 0.38 -7.69
C VAL A 120 -23.71 -0.86 -7.15
N ILE A 121 -24.69 -0.67 -6.27
CA ILE A 121 -25.49 -1.78 -5.72
C ILE A 121 -26.28 -2.48 -6.84
N ALA A 122 -26.92 -1.72 -7.73
CA ALA A 122 -27.68 -2.29 -8.84
C ALA A 122 -26.82 -3.17 -9.75
N VAL A 123 -25.60 -2.74 -10.08
CA VAL A 123 -24.67 -3.53 -10.89
C VAL A 123 -24.28 -4.84 -10.18
N ILE A 124 -23.95 -4.78 -8.89
CA ILE A 124 -23.59 -5.97 -8.10
C ILE A 124 -24.75 -6.99 -8.12
N VAL A 125 -25.99 -6.53 -7.92
CA VAL A 125 -27.18 -7.40 -7.92
C VAL A 125 -27.34 -8.10 -9.27
N VAL A 126 -27.21 -7.38 -10.39
CA VAL A 126 -27.34 -7.97 -11.74
C VAL A 126 -26.26 -9.04 -11.98
N VAL A 127 -25.01 -8.77 -11.57
CA VAL A 127 -23.91 -9.73 -11.71
C VAL A 127 -24.18 -11.00 -10.89
N VAL A 128 -24.63 -10.86 -9.64
CA VAL A 128 -24.98 -12.00 -8.79
C VAL A 128 -26.12 -12.81 -9.39
N LEU A 129 -27.18 -12.16 -9.89
CA LEU A 129 -28.29 -12.85 -10.54
C LEU A 129 -27.86 -13.60 -11.81
N ALA A 130 -26.99 -13.01 -12.62
CA ALA A 130 -26.45 -13.65 -13.81
C ALA A 130 -25.61 -14.89 -13.46
N ILE A 131 -24.78 -14.82 -12.42
CA ILE A 131 -24.01 -15.96 -11.93
C ILE A 131 -24.94 -17.09 -11.44
N VAL A 132 -25.95 -16.76 -10.62
CA VAL A 132 -26.92 -17.75 -10.13
C VAL A 132 -27.68 -18.41 -11.28
N ALA A 133 -28.16 -17.62 -12.25
CA ALA A 133 -28.81 -18.14 -13.43
C ALA A 133 -27.89 -19.06 -14.25
N GLY A 134 -26.64 -18.66 -14.44
CA GLY A 134 -25.62 -19.49 -15.11
C GLY A 134 -25.39 -20.82 -14.40
N ILE A 135 -25.27 -20.82 -13.06
CA ILE A 135 -25.13 -22.03 -12.26
C ILE A 135 -26.36 -22.93 -12.40
N LEU A 136 -27.56 -22.38 -12.36
CA LEU A 136 -28.80 -23.15 -12.52
C LEU A 136 -28.87 -23.82 -13.90
N VAL A 137 -28.57 -23.08 -14.97
CA VAL A 137 -28.54 -23.62 -16.33
C VAL A 137 -27.52 -24.76 -16.45
N LEU A 138 -26.30 -24.57 -15.91
CA LEU A 138 -25.27 -25.61 -15.91
C LEU A 138 -25.71 -26.85 -15.12
N PHE A 139 -26.37 -26.66 -13.98
CA PHE A 139 -26.89 -27.76 -13.16
C PHE A 139 -27.95 -28.57 -13.89
N PHE A 140 -28.95 -27.91 -14.49
CA PHE A 140 -30.03 -28.59 -15.22
C PHE A 140 -29.56 -29.26 -16.51
N THR A 141 -28.64 -28.64 -17.26
CA THR A 141 -28.07 -29.23 -18.49
C THR A 141 -27.23 -30.47 -18.18
N ARG A 142 -26.40 -30.46 -17.13
CA ARG A 142 -25.67 -31.65 -16.66
C ARG A 142 -26.62 -32.76 -16.22
N ARG A 143 -27.70 -32.44 -15.50
CA ARG A 143 -28.70 -33.43 -15.08
C ARG A 143 -29.45 -34.06 -16.26
N LYS A 144 -29.71 -33.31 -17.33
CA LYS A 144 -30.36 -33.84 -18.54
C LYS A 144 -29.42 -34.74 -19.36
N ARG A 145 -28.16 -34.35 -19.59
CA ARG A 145 -27.19 -35.16 -20.35
C ARG A 145 -26.97 -36.55 -19.76
N GLY A 146 -26.90 -36.69 -18.44
CA GLY A 146 -26.78 -38.01 -17.79
C GLY A 146 -28.00 -38.93 -17.97
N LYS A 147 -29.15 -38.43 -18.47
CA LYS A 147 -30.29 -39.28 -18.86
C LYS A 147 -30.20 -39.77 -20.30
N TYR A 148 -29.65 -38.97 -21.22
CA TYR A 148 -29.46 -39.35 -22.62
C TYR A 148 -28.34 -40.37 -22.77
N GLU A 149 -27.23 -40.20 -22.06
CA GLU A 149 -26.12 -41.16 -22.08
C GLU A 149 -26.54 -42.54 -21.55
N LYS A 150 -27.43 -42.58 -20.56
CA LYS A 150 -28.04 -43.83 -20.07
C LYS A 150 -29.02 -44.45 -21.06
N ALA A 151 -29.70 -43.66 -21.89
CA ALA A 151 -30.60 -44.16 -22.91
C ALA A 151 -29.82 -44.75 -24.09
N GLU A 152 -28.77 -44.07 -24.57
CA GLU A 152 -27.91 -44.57 -25.65
C GLU A 152 -27.19 -45.87 -25.27
N ILE A 153 -26.67 -46.00 -24.04
CA ILE A 153 -26.05 -47.25 -23.56
C ILE A 153 -27.08 -48.38 -23.44
N LYS A 154 -28.35 -48.06 -23.13
CA LYS A 154 -29.42 -49.05 -23.05
C LYS A 154 -29.82 -49.54 -24.45
N GLU A 155 -29.95 -48.64 -25.43
CA GLU A 155 -30.28 -49.01 -26.81
C GLU A 155 -29.14 -49.79 -27.50
N LEU A 156 -27.86 -49.44 -27.27
CA LEU A 156 -26.74 -50.24 -27.78
C LEU A 156 -26.66 -51.66 -27.19
N ASN A 157 -27.11 -51.85 -25.95
CA ASN A 157 -27.15 -53.17 -25.30
C ASN A 157 -28.38 -54.01 -25.67
N GLU A 158 -29.40 -53.40 -26.28
CA GLU A 158 -30.62 -54.09 -26.73
C GLU A 158 -30.55 -54.55 -28.19
N ILE A 159 -29.47 -54.26 -28.92
CA ILE A 159 -29.23 -54.81 -30.27
C ILE A 159 -29.05 -56.33 -30.14
N PRO A 160 -30.00 -57.17 -30.62
CA PRO A 160 -29.83 -58.61 -30.57
C PRO A 160 -28.69 -58.97 -31.53
N ARG A 161 -27.64 -59.62 -31.02
CA ARG A 161 -26.66 -60.28 -31.90
C ARG A 161 -27.39 -61.39 -32.66
N GLU A 162 -27.67 -61.17 -33.94
CA GLU A 162 -28.08 -62.24 -34.84
C GLU A 162 -27.08 -63.38 -34.75
N ARG A 163 -27.58 -64.54 -34.31
CA ARG A 163 -26.82 -65.76 -34.12
C ARG A 163 -26.86 -66.52 -35.46
N ASN A 164 -25.85 -66.31 -36.31
CA ASN A 164 -25.66 -67.17 -37.48
C ASN A 164 -25.05 -68.50 -37.02
N SER A 165 -25.72 -69.60 -37.42
CA SER A 165 -25.29 -71.00 -37.28
C SER A 165 -24.43 -71.40 -38.48
#